data_AF-A0A1M7RDI2-F1
#
_entry.id   AF-A0A1M7RDI2-F1
#
_cell.length_a   1.000
_cell.length_b   1.000
_cell.length_c   1.000
_cell.angle_alpha   90.00
_cell.angle_beta   90.00
_cell.angle_gamma   90.00
#
_symmetry.space_group_name_H-M   'P 1'
#
loop_
_entity.id
_entity.type
_entity.pdbx_description
1 polymer ?
#
loop_
_entity_poly.entity_id
_entity_poly.type
_entity_poly.pdbx_seq_one_letter_code
_entity_poly.pdbx_strand_id
1 'polypeptide(L)'
;MYQYDQYDHLIVRERIAQYRDQVRRRLADELTEAEFLPLRLQNGLYMQRHAYMLRIAVPYGLLASKQMRMFAHIARKYDRGYGHFTTRQNIQFNWVELEQTPDILSDLASVEMHAIQTSGNCIRNTTSDPYAGVAADEIIDPRPYAEVLRQWSTFHPEFIALPRKFKVAINGAVEDRAAIAIHDIGLTVVRNDAGEIGFKFMAGGGMGRTPIIGSVIREFLPWQHLLTYTEAVMRVYNQYGRRDNKYKARIKILLKAVGVEEFTRQVEEEWVDLKDGPETLTVDEMQRVIDYFQPPAYKAPEDSDAALQAQAAEHKAFANWLKRNVKPHKVPGYAAVVLSLKKTGVPPGDATAEQMDFMADLADRYSFNELRVTHEQNIVLADVEQSQLFALWQEAKAHGLATPNIGLLTDMICCPGGDFCSLANAKSLPIAAAISERFDNLDYQHDIGEIELNISGCINACGHHHVGSIGVLGVDKDGSEWYQVSIGGAQGNNAAIGKIIGPSFSALQMPEVIDRLLQVYLRERFEDESFAACVHRLGVAPFKEFVYATPIAEKGGRLVGEDEYV
;
A
#
# COMPACT_ATOMS: atom_id res chain seq x y z
N MET A 1 -0.75 -9.98 -17.93
CA MET A 1 -0.83 -10.49 -16.54
C MET A 1 -0.55 -11.99 -16.46
N TYR A 2 0.05 -12.49 -15.36
CA TYR A 2 0.16 -13.93 -15.09
C TYR A 2 -1.22 -14.62 -15.06
N GLN A 3 -1.31 -15.80 -15.68
CA GLN A 3 -2.51 -16.64 -15.71
C GLN A 3 -2.19 -17.95 -14.99
N TYR A 4 -3.13 -18.46 -14.20
CA TYR A 4 -2.89 -19.65 -13.41
C TYR A 4 -2.77 -20.86 -14.32
N ASP A 5 -1.76 -21.68 -14.06
CA ASP A 5 -1.67 -22.98 -14.68
C ASP A 5 -2.45 -24.04 -13.88
N GLN A 6 -2.39 -25.29 -14.33
CA GLN A 6 -3.06 -26.40 -13.65
C GLN A 6 -2.58 -26.62 -12.20
N TYR A 7 -1.31 -26.31 -11.91
CA TYR A 7 -0.72 -26.48 -10.57
C TYR A 7 -1.18 -25.36 -9.65
N ASP A 8 -1.19 -24.11 -10.12
CA ASP A 8 -1.75 -22.97 -9.38
C ASP A 8 -3.21 -23.23 -8.99
N HIS A 9 -4.03 -23.67 -9.96
CA HIS A 9 -5.43 -24.00 -9.70
C HIS A 9 -5.60 -25.15 -8.70
N LEU A 10 -4.75 -26.19 -8.77
CA LEU A 10 -4.78 -27.32 -7.85
C LEU A 10 -4.40 -26.87 -6.43
N ILE A 11 -3.29 -26.14 -6.28
CA ILE A 11 -2.78 -25.61 -5.01
C ILE A 11 -3.86 -24.77 -4.31
N VAL A 12 -4.50 -23.85 -5.04
CA VAL A 12 -5.56 -23.00 -4.47
C VAL A 12 -6.76 -23.84 -4.05
N ARG A 13 -7.20 -24.80 -4.87
CA ARG A 13 -8.34 -25.68 -4.57
C ARG A 13 -8.08 -26.55 -3.33
N GLU A 14 -6.90 -27.15 -3.23
CA GLU A 14 -6.51 -27.96 -2.07
C GLU A 14 -6.42 -27.11 -0.81
N ARG A 15 -5.87 -25.89 -0.92
CA ARG A 15 -5.85 -24.96 0.22
C ARG A 15 -7.25 -24.59 0.69
N ILE A 16 -8.18 -24.36 -0.23
CA ILE A 16 -9.59 -24.07 0.11
C ILE A 16 -10.23 -25.27 0.80
N ALA A 17 -10.03 -26.48 0.29
CA ALA A 17 -10.55 -27.70 0.92
C ALA A 17 -9.99 -27.89 2.33
N GLN A 18 -8.68 -27.68 2.51
CA GLN A 18 -8.03 -27.70 3.82
C GLN A 18 -8.64 -26.65 4.76
N TYR A 19 -8.80 -25.41 4.30
CA TYR A 19 -9.36 -24.34 5.12
C TYR A 19 -10.83 -24.58 5.46
N ARG A 20 -11.62 -25.14 4.55
CA ARG A 20 -13.01 -25.52 4.79
C ARG A 20 -13.13 -26.55 5.92
N ASP A 21 -12.27 -27.57 5.94
CA ASP A 21 -12.22 -28.50 7.08
C ASP A 21 -11.81 -27.79 8.38
N GLN A 22 -10.82 -26.89 8.34
CA GLN A 22 -10.41 -26.11 9.52
C GLN A 22 -11.56 -25.26 10.08
N VAL A 23 -12.36 -24.62 9.22
CA VAL A 23 -13.55 -23.87 9.62
C VAL A 23 -14.62 -24.81 10.21
N ARG A 24 -14.92 -25.93 9.54
CA ARG A 24 -15.86 -26.95 10.06
C ARG A 24 -15.46 -27.39 11.48
N ARG A 25 -14.19 -27.74 11.68
CA ARG A 25 -13.64 -28.17 12.97
C ARG A 25 -13.73 -27.07 14.02
N ARG A 26 -13.48 -25.82 13.64
CA ARG A 26 -13.65 -24.66 14.53
C ARG A 26 -15.10 -24.50 14.96
N LEU A 27 -16.06 -24.67 14.07
CA LEU A 27 -17.50 -24.57 14.35
C LEU A 27 -18.05 -25.75 15.16
N ALA A 28 -17.42 -26.92 15.05
CA ALA A 28 -17.75 -28.11 15.84
C ALA A 28 -17.01 -28.20 17.19
N ASP A 29 -16.31 -27.13 17.60
CA ASP A 29 -15.45 -27.08 18.79
C ASP A 29 -14.34 -28.15 18.85
N GLU A 30 -13.96 -28.72 17.69
CA GLU A 30 -12.82 -29.64 17.51
C GLU A 30 -11.47 -28.88 17.38
N LEU A 31 -11.52 -27.56 17.18
CA LEU A 31 -10.37 -26.66 17.18
C LEU A 31 -10.65 -25.47 18.10
N THR A 32 -9.77 -25.22 19.06
CA THR A 32 -9.84 -24.02 19.90
C THR A 32 -9.51 -22.77 19.08
N GLU A 33 -9.93 -21.58 19.54
CA GLU A 33 -9.55 -20.32 18.88
C GLU A 33 -8.03 -20.13 18.83
N ALA A 34 -7.29 -20.59 19.85
CA ALA A 34 -5.84 -20.49 19.89
C ALA A 34 -5.16 -21.33 18.79
N GLU A 35 -5.66 -22.55 18.55
CA GLU A 35 -5.18 -23.44 17.49
C GLU A 35 -5.63 -22.96 16.10
N PHE A 36 -6.84 -22.40 16.01
CA PHE A 36 -7.40 -21.89 14.76
C PHE A 36 -6.76 -20.57 14.31
N LEU A 37 -6.35 -19.72 15.26
CA LEU A 37 -5.75 -18.41 15.00
C LEU A 37 -4.66 -18.44 13.93
N PRO A 38 -3.57 -19.24 14.03
CA PRO A 38 -2.54 -19.27 12.99
C PRO A 38 -3.09 -19.75 11.63
N LEU A 39 -4.04 -20.68 11.62
CA LEU A 39 -4.63 -21.26 10.40
C LEU A 39 -5.48 -20.23 9.64
N ARG A 40 -6.38 -19.53 10.34
CA ARG A 40 -7.22 -18.48 9.73
C ARG A 40 -6.40 -17.27 9.29
N LEU A 41 -5.35 -16.93 10.04
CA LEU A 41 -4.45 -15.84 9.67
C LEU A 41 -3.67 -16.16 8.38
N GLN A 42 -3.31 -17.41 8.11
CA GLN A 42 -2.66 -17.73 6.82
C GLN A 42 -3.63 -17.69 5.63
N ASN A 43 -4.95 -17.64 5.88
CA ASN A 43 -5.99 -17.46 4.87
C ASN A 43 -6.58 -16.04 4.90
N GLY A 44 -5.86 -15.08 5.49
CA GLY A 44 -6.23 -13.67 5.44
C GLY A 44 -7.34 -13.24 6.40
N LEU A 45 -7.80 -14.11 7.30
CA LEU A 45 -8.95 -13.84 8.16
C LEU A 45 -8.55 -13.33 9.56
N TYR A 46 -8.93 -12.09 9.88
CA TYR A 46 -8.73 -11.43 11.17
C TYR A 46 -10.04 -11.20 11.91
N MET A 47 -10.15 -11.66 13.16
CA MET A 47 -11.22 -11.17 14.05
C MET A 47 -10.96 -9.70 14.41
N GLN A 48 -11.89 -8.83 14.02
CA GLN A 48 -11.92 -7.41 14.34
C GLN A 48 -12.84 -7.15 15.55
N ARG A 49 -13.22 -5.88 15.81
CA ARG A 49 -14.11 -5.52 16.92
C ARG A 49 -15.53 -6.08 16.72
N HIS A 50 -16.03 -6.07 15.49
CA HIS A 50 -17.44 -6.38 15.20
C HIS A 50 -17.64 -7.68 14.41
N ALA A 51 -16.71 -8.05 13.54
CA ALA A 51 -16.83 -9.19 12.63
C ALA A 51 -15.43 -9.68 12.19
N TYR A 52 -15.38 -10.66 11.28
CA TYR A 52 -14.11 -11.00 10.64
C TYR A 52 -13.83 -10.07 9.46
N MET A 53 -12.58 -9.64 9.36
CA MET A 53 -12.03 -9.06 8.14
C MET A 53 -11.29 -10.12 7.33
N LEU A 54 -11.65 -10.25 6.05
CA LEU A 54 -10.93 -11.07 5.08
C LEU A 54 -10.10 -10.17 4.16
N ARG A 55 -8.79 -10.42 4.11
CA ARG A 55 -7.88 -9.75 3.19
C ARG A 55 -7.53 -10.64 2.01
N ILE A 56 -7.74 -10.12 0.81
CA ILE A 56 -7.49 -10.81 -0.45
C ILE A 56 -6.19 -10.31 -1.07
N ALA A 57 -5.38 -11.23 -1.60
CA ALA A 57 -4.10 -10.88 -2.21
C ALA A 57 -4.32 -10.27 -3.59
N VAL A 58 -3.60 -9.18 -3.88
CA VAL A 58 -3.44 -8.63 -5.23
C VAL A 58 -1.94 -8.51 -5.48
N PRO A 59 -1.31 -9.56 -6.03
CA PRO A 59 0.12 -9.58 -6.32
C PRO A 59 0.56 -8.33 -7.09
N TYR A 60 1.59 -7.64 -6.60
CA TYR A 60 2.19 -6.43 -7.20
C TYR A 60 1.13 -5.35 -7.58
N GLY A 61 -0.04 -5.39 -6.94
CA GLY A 61 -1.16 -4.49 -7.17
C GLY A 61 -1.91 -4.66 -8.50
N LEU A 62 -1.55 -5.58 -9.37
CA LEU A 62 -2.18 -5.75 -10.69
C LEU A 62 -3.39 -6.69 -10.60
N LEU A 63 -4.52 -6.30 -11.19
CA LEU A 63 -5.72 -7.14 -11.29
C LEU A 63 -6.47 -6.93 -12.61
N ALA A 64 -7.19 -7.96 -13.05
CA ALA A 64 -8.03 -7.91 -14.23
C ALA A 64 -9.44 -7.39 -13.90
N SER A 65 -10.14 -6.85 -14.88
CA SER A 65 -11.52 -6.36 -14.71
C SER A 65 -12.47 -7.45 -14.19
N LYS A 66 -12.30 -8.71 -14.62
CA LYS A 66 -13.04 -9.87 -14.07
C LYS A 66 -12.83 -10.06 -12.56
N GLN A 67 -11.61 -9.77 -12.06
CA GLN A 67 -11.27 -9.86 -10.65
C GLN A 67 -11.86 -8.67 -9.86
N MET A 68 -11.85 -7.46 -10.45
CA MET A 68 -12.55 -6.31 -9.86
C MET A 68 -14.05 -6.56 -9.72
N ARG A 69 -14.70 -7.16 -10.72
CA ARG A 69 -16.12 -7.56 -10.63
C ARG A 69 -16.36 -8.64 -9.57
N MET A 70 -15.41 -9.55 -9.37
CA MET A 70 -15.49 -10.50 -8.26
C MET A 70 -15.42 -9.80 -6.90
N PHE A 71 -14.61 -8.75 -6.76
CA PHE A 71 -14.64 -7.93 -5.54
C PHE A 71 -15.99 -7.27 -5.33
N ALA A 72 -16.59 -6.71 -6.38
CA ALA A 72 -17.94 -6.15 -6.31
C ALA A 72 -18.99 -7.21 -5.92
N HIS A 73 -18.88 -8.43 -6.45
CA HIS A 73 -19.72 -9.57 -6.07
C HIS A 73 -19.58 -9.89 -4.57
N ILE A 74 -18.34 -10.01 -4.08
CA ILE A 74 -18.08 -10.31 -2.67
C ILE A 74 -18.61 -9.20 -1.76
N ALA A 75 -18.38 -7.94 -2.14
CA ALA A 75 -18.89 -6.78 -1.43
C ALA A 75 -20.40 -6.84 -1.23
N ARG A 76 -21.17 -7.18 -2.28
CA ARG A 76 -22.64 -7.27 -2.23
C ARG A 76 -23.15 -8.51 -1.50
N LYS A 77 -22.50 -9.66 -1.71
CA LYS A 77 -23.01 -10.96 -1.26
C LYS A 77 -22.63 -11.31 0.17
N TYR A 78 -21.41 -10.96 0.58
CA TYR A 78 -20.81 -11.42 1.84
C TYR A 78 -20.36 -10.28 2.77
N ASP A 79 -20.47 -9.03 2.32
CA ASP A 79 -20.13 -7.85 3.10
C ASP A 79 -21.27 -6.81 2.98
N ARG A 80 -21.00 -5.54 3.27
CA ARG A 80 -21.97 -4.44 3.33
C ARG A 80 -21.91 -3.54 2.09
N GLY A 81 -21.61 -4.10 0.93
CA GLY A 81 -21.62 -3.39 -0.36
C GLY A 81 -20.39 -2.53 -0.66
N TYR A 82 -19.30 -2.66 0.10
CA TYR A 82 -18.05 -1.95 -0.15
C TYR A 82 -16.82 -2.79 0.22
N GLY A 83 -15.65 -2.36 -0.24
CA GLY A 83 -14.36 -2.94 0.12
C GLY A 83 -13.29 -1.85 0.28
N HIS A 84 -12.23 -2.16 1.02
CA HIS A 84 -11.16 -1.20 1.34
C HIS A 84 -9.84 -1.60 0.69
N PHE A 85 -9.29 -0.75 -0.17
CA PHE A 85 -7.95 -0.91 -0.74
C PHE A 85 -6.87 -0.48 0.27
N THR A 86 -5.82 -1.28 0.34
CA THR A 86 -4.84 -1.22 1.44
C THR A 86 -3.50 -0.65 0.98
N THR A 87 -2.69 -0.20 1.93
CA THR A 87 -1.29 0.24 1.73
C THR A 87 -0.32 -0.86 1.28
N ARG A 88 -0.81 -2.07 1.03
CA ARG A 88 -0.06 -3.17 0.40
C ARG A 88 -0.71 -3.67 -0.88
N GLN A 89 -1.45 -2.78 -1.54
CA GLN A 89 -2.10 -3.01 -2.83
C GLN A 89 -3.19 -4.10 -2.82
N ASN A 90 -3.52 -4.65 -1.66
CA ASN A 90 -4.61 -5.62 -1.48
C ASN A 90 -5.96 -4.93 -1.30
N ILE A 91 -7.04 -5.72 -1.30
CA ILE A 91 -8.37 -5.33 -0.82
C ILE A 91 -8.76 -6.10 0.45
N GLN A 92 -9.59 -5.50 1.30
CA GLN A 92 -10.19 -6.17 2.46
C GLN A 92 -11.69 -5.90 2.59
N PHE A 93 -12.40 -6.92 3.07
CA PHE A 93 -13.83 -6.94 3.43
C PHE A 93 -13.93 -7.11 4.94
N ASN A 94 -14.68 -6.28 5.65
CA ASN A 94 -14.62 -6.14 7.11
C ASN A 94 -15.78 -6.80 7.88
N TRP A 95 -16.83 -7.26 7.18
CA TRP A 95 -18.08 -7.71 7.82
C TRP A 95 -18.39 -9.18 7.55
N VAL A 96 -17.35 -9.98 7.34
CA VAL A 96 -17.46 -11.35 6.84
C VAL A 96 -17.83 -12.32 7.97
N GLU A 97 -18.73 -13.24 7.70
CA GLU A 97 -19.08 -14.35 8.60
C GLU A 97 -18.11 -15.53 8.41
N LEU A 98 -17.69 -16.16 9.51
CA LEU A 98 -16.69 -17.24 9.50
C LEU A 98 -17.11 -18.40 8.60
N GLU A 99 -18.37 -18.81 8.70
CA GLU A 99 -19.01 -19.91 8.01
C GLU A 99 -18.93 -19.76 6.48
N GLN A 100 -18.99 -18.51 6.00
CA GLN A 100 -19.03 -18.17 4.58
C GLN A 100 -17.63 -18.05 3.98
N THR A 101 -16.58 -17.91 4.82
CA THR A 101 -15.22 -17.67 4.33
C THR A 101 -14.70 -18.71 3.34
N PRO A 102 -14.96 -20.03 3.46
CA PRO A 102 -14.52 -20.99 2.46
C PRO A 102 -15.23 -20.83 1.10
N ASP A 103 -16.48 -20.36 1.10
CA ASP A 103 -17.25 -20.11 -0.12
C ASP A 103 -16.73 -18.85 -0.83
N ILE A 104 -16.39 -17.80 -0.08
CA ILE A 104 -15.73 -16.61 -0.63
C ILE A 104 -14.41 -16.97 -1.32
N LEU A 105 -13.59 -17.83 -0.69
CA LEU A 105 -12.36 -18.28 -1.33
C LEU A 105 -12.62 -19.14 -2.57
N SER A 106 -13.73 -19.89 -2.61
CA SER A 106 -14.14 -20.66 -3.79
C SER A 106 -14.57 -19.73 -4.94
N ASP A 107 -15.31 -18.67 -4.64
CA ASP A 107 -15.70 -17.64 -5.61
C ASP A 107 -14.45 -16.91 -6.15
N LEU A 108 -13.51 -16.53 -5.28
CA LEU A 108 -12.23 -15.92 -5.68
C LEU A 108 -11.40 -16.83 -6.59
N ALA A 109 -11.33 -18.13 -6.28
CA ALA A 109 -10.58 -19.08 -7.09
C ALA A 109 -11.12 -19.22 -8.53
N SER A 110 -12.42 -18.93 -8.75
CA SER A 110 -13.02 -18.93 -10.09
C SER A 110 -12.46 -17.84 -11.03
N VAL A 111 -11.82 -16.83 -10.47
CA VAL A 111 -11.18 -15.72 -11.19
C VAL A 111 -9.67 -15.60 -10.87
N GLU A 112 -9.05 -16.70 -10.44
CA GLU A 112 -7.60 -16.80 -10.18
C GLU A 112 -7.13 -15.85 -9.05
N MET A 113 -7.91 -15.78 -7.97
CA MET A 113 -7.61 -14.97 -6.79
C MET A 113 -7.58 -15.80 -5.52
N HIS A 114 -6.82 -15.36 -4.51
CA HIS A 114 -6.68 -16.06 -3.23
C HIS A 114 -6.44 -15.12 -2.04
N ALA A 115 -6.56 -15.65 -0.83
CA ALA A 115 -6.21 -14.96 0.43
C ALA A 115 -4.97 -15.56 1.13
N ILE A 116 -4.25 -16.44 0.45
CA ILE A 116 -3.06 -17.13 0.97
C ILE A 116 -2.01 -16.12 1.42
N GLN A 117 -1.50 -16.29 2.65
CA GLN A 117 -0.37 -15.54 3.23
C GLN A 117 -0.55 -14.01 3.25
N THR A 118 -1.79 -13.49 3.16
CA THR A 118 -2.06 -12.04 3.29
C THR A 118 -1.89 -11.55 4.74
N SER A 119 -1.84 -12.50 5.68
CA SER A 119 -1.82 -12.31 7.13
C SER A 119 -0.93 -13.36 7.82
N GLY A 120 -0.79 -13.36 9.15
CA GLY A 120 0.05 -14.33 9.87
C GLY A 120 1.57 -14.02 9.90
N ASN A 121 2.36 -14.99 10.38
CA ASN A 121 3.82 -14.93 10.53
C ASN A 121 4.52 -15.58 9.33
N CYS A 122 4.33 -14.99 8.16
CA CYS A 122 4.89 -15.44 6.90
C CYS A 122 5.19 -14.24 6.01
N ILE A 123 5.71 -14.51 4.81
CA ILE A 123 5.85 -13.54 3.72
C ILE A 123 4.46 -13.00 3.36
N ARG A 124 4.35 -11.70 3.13
CA ARG A 124 3.13 -10.99 2.71
C ARG A 124 3.21 -10.65 1.23
N ASN A 125 2.07 -10.30 0.64
CA ASN A 125 1.95 -9.79 -0.74
C ASN A 125 3.14 -8.93 -1.18
N THR A 126 3.85 -9.31 -2.24
CA THR A 126 4.93 -8.48 -2.82
C THR A 126 4.31 -7.26 -3.49
N THR A 127 4.78 -6.07 -3.13
CA THR A 127 4.27 -4.80 -3.70
C THR A 127 5.23 -4.24 -4.74
N SER A 128 4.72 -3.49 -5.71
CA SER A 128 5.55 -2.79 -6.71
C SER A 128 5.02 -1.40 -7.04
N ASP A 129 5.78 -0.64 -7.83
CA ASP A 129 5.33 0.61 -8.43
C ASP A 129 3.96 0.38 -9.12
N PRO A 130 2.91 1.17 -8.82
CA PRO A 130 1.63 1.06 -9.51
C PRO A 130 1.72 1.36 -11.01
N TYR A 131 2.80 1.98 -11.51
CA TYR A 131 3.04 2.23 -12.93
C TYR A 131 4.03 1.23 -13.56
N ALA A 132 4.38 0.15 -12.86
CA ALA A 132 5.24 -0.93 -13.37
C ALA A 132 4.78 -1.48 -14.74
N GLY A 133 5.69 -1.56 -15.69
CA GLY A 133 5.48 -1.92 -17.09
C GLY A 133 5.11 -0.75 -18.00
N VAL A 134 4.81 0.44 -17.47
CA VAL A 134 4.36 1.60 -18.27
C VAL A 134 4.95 2.96 -17.87
N ALA A 135 5.62 3.05 -16.71
CA ALA A 135 6.16 4.31 -16.21
C ALA A 135 7.14 4.94 -17.19
N ALA A 136 7.05 6.26 -17.39
CA ALA A 136 7.91 6.98 -18.32
C ALA A 136 9.41 6.95 -17.94
N ASP A 137 9.71 6.76 -16.65
CA ASP A 137 11.06 6.66 -16.09
C ASP A 137 11.44 5.21 -15.74
N GLU A 138 10.76 4.22 -16.33
CA GLU A 138 11.02 2.80 -16.07
C GLU A 138 12.39 2.34 -16.59
N ILE A 139 13.15 1.65 -15.75
CA ILE A 139 14.40 0.97 -16.11
C ILE A 139 14.10 -0.43 -16.65
N ILE A 140 13.23 -1.17 -15.95
CA ILE A 140 12.69 -2.47 -16.34
C ILE A 140 11.32 -2.66 -15.69
N ASP A 141 10.46 -3.46 -16.29
CA ASP A 141 9.23 -3.93 -15.64
C ASP A 141 9.58 -4.86 -14.46
N PRO A 142 9.27 -4.49 -13.20
CA PRO A 142 9.57 -5.31 -12.03
C PRO A 142 8.57 -6.45 -11.82
N ARG A 143 7.43 -6.47 -12.52
CA ARG A 143 6.34 -7.44 -12.26
C ARG A 143 6.75 -8.90 -12.45
N PRO A 144 7.54 -9.28 -13.49
CA PRO A 144 8.02 -10.66 -13.62
C PRO A 144 8.83 -11.13 -12.41
N TYR A 145 9.70 -10.28 -11.86
CA TYR A 145 10.48 -10.61 -10.67
C TYR A 145 9.62 -10.71 -9.40
N ALA A 146 8.62 -9.82 -9.28
CA ALA A 146 7.66 -9.88 -8.19
C ALA A 146 6.81 -11.16 -8.25
N GLU A 147 6.45 -11.62 -9.45
CA GLU A 147 5.71 -12.86 -9.69
C GLU A 147 6.54 -14.10 -9.36
N VAL A 148 7.81 -14.15 -9.79
CA VAL A 148 8.74 -15.22 -9.40
C VAL A 148 8.90 -15.31 -7.88
N LEU A 149 9.08 -14.16 -7.21
CA LEU A 149 9.12 -14.12 -5.74
C LEU A 149 7.80 -14.56 -5.09
N ARG A 150 6.65 -14.22 -5.69
CA ARG A 150 5.33 -14.69 -5.22
C ARG A 150 5.21 -16.21 -5.32
N GLN A 151 5.58 -16.79 -6.47
CA GLN A 151 5.54 -18.23 -6.69
C GLN A 151 6.46 -18.96 -5.69
N TRP A 152 7.72 -18.53 -5.59
CA TRP A 152 8.70 -19.09 -4.65
C TRP A 152 8.26 -19.00 -3.18
N SER A 153 7.66 -17.87 -2.78
CA SER A 153 7.26 -17.65 -1.38
C SER A 153 5.98 -18.39 -0.96
N THR A 154 5.17 -18.82 -1.92
CA THR A 154 3.88 -19.45 -1.65
C THR A 154 4.09 -20.87 -1.14
N PHE A 155 3.68 -21.13 0.10
CA PHE A 155 3.89 -22.42 0.79
C PHE A 155 5.37 -22.87 0.93
N HIS A 156 6.32 -21.94 0.88
CA HIS A 156 7.72 -22.27 1.13
C HIS A 156 7.88 -22.95 2.50
N PRO A 157 8.37 -24.21 2.57
CA PRO A 157 8.31 -25.04 3.77
C PRO A 157 9.09 -24.43 4.94
N GLU A 158 10.21 -23.76 4.64
CA GLU A 158 11.03 -23.12 5.67
C GLU A 158 10.42 -21.81 6.21
N PHE A 159 9.58 -21.13 5.42
CA PHE A 159 9.18 -19.72 5.67
C PHE A 159 7.68 -19.55 5.95
N ILE A 160 6.96 -20.64 6.16
CA ILE A 160 5.54 -20.62 6.54
C ILE A 160 5.31 -20.26 8.02
N ALA A 161 6.38 -20.29 8.84
CA ALA A 161 6.37 -20.04 10.28
C ALA A 161 7.55 -19.14 10.76
N LEU A 162 7.63 -17.94 10.18
CA LEU A 162 8.64 -16.93 10.52
C LEU A 162 8.48 -16.37 11.96
N PRO A 163 9.49 -15.69 12.51
CA PRO A 163 9.35 -15.02 13.80
C PRO A 163 8.20 -13.98 13.80
N ARG A 164 8.01 -13.27 12.68
CA ARG A 164 6.91 -12.31 12.45
C ARG A 164 6.66 -12.11 10.95
N LYS A 165 5.64 -11.31 10.61
CA LYS A 165 5.32 -10.88 9.24
C LYS A 165 6.56 -10.36 8.50
N PHE A 166 6.67 -10.72 7.22
CA PHE A 166 7.78 -10.34 6.36
C PHE A 166 7.25 -9.72 5.06
N LYS A 167 7.76 -8.55 4.68
CA LYS A 167 7.25 -7.71 3.62
C LYS A 167 8.32 -7.44 2.57
N VAL A 168 8.00 -7.69 1.31
CA VAL A 168 8.86 -7.38 0.16
C VAL A 168 8.22 -6.29 -0.69
N ALA A 169 9.04 -5.39 -1.24
CA ALA A 169 8.65 -4.42 -2.26
C ALA A 169 9.74 -4.27 -3.33
N ILE A 170 9.33 -4.05 -4.59
CA ILE A 170 10.22 -3.89 -5.75
C ILE A 170 9.89 -2.61 -6.50
N ASN A 171 10.91 -1.81 -6.79
CA ASN A 171 10.83 -0.65 -7.67
C ASN A 171 11.65 -0.90 -8.94
N GLY A 172 11.04 -0.67 -10.11
CA GLY A 172 11.66 -0.79 -11.43
C GLY A 172 11.93 0.55 -12.13
N ALA A 173 11.55 1.66 -11.51
CA ALA A 173 11.68 3.01 -12.05
C ALA A 173 12.77 3.83 -11.34
N VAL A 174 13.12 5.00 -11.90
CA VAL A 174 14.05 5.94 -11.25
C VAL A 174 13.45 6.50 -9.95
N GLU A 175 12.15 6.80 -9.94
CA GLU A 175 11.42 7.23 -8.75
C GLU A 175 10.88 6.04 -7.95
N ASP A 176 11.18 5.95 -6.64
CA ASP A 176 10.55 4.96 -5.76
C ASP A 176 9.10 5.36 -5.42
N ARG A 177 8.17 4.77 -6.16
CA ARG A 177 6.72 4.86 -5.91
C ARG A 177 6.17 3.65 -5.17
N ALA A 178 7.01 2.74 -4.72
CA ALA A 178 6.63 1.52 -3.97
C ALA A 178 6.95 1.63 -2.47
N ALA A 179 7.60 2.71 -2.05
CA ALA A 179 8.11 2.93 -0.69
C ALA A 179 8.96 1.73 -0.22
N ILE A 180 9.97 1.34 -1.01
CA ILE A 180 10.74 0.11 -0.77
C ILE A 180 11.52 0.17 0.55
N ALA A 181 11.94 1.37 0.97
CA ALA A 181 12.81 1.54 2.14
C ALA A 181 12.10 1.21 3.47
N ILE A 182 10.78 1.03 3.45
CA ILE A 182 9.96 0.75 4.63
C ILE A 182 9.50 -0.72 4.70
N HIS A 183 10.05 -1.57 3.84
CA HIS A 183 9.78 -2.99 3.74
C HIS A 183 10.90 -3.83 4.40
N ASP A 184 10.58 -5.08 4.77
CA ASP A 184 11.58 -5.98 5.38
C ASP A 184 12.71 -6.28 4.37
N ILE A 185 12.35 -6.42 3.08
CA ILE A 185 13.23 -6.33 1.91
C ILE A 185 12.71 -5.24 0.96
N GLY A 186 13.59 -4.36 0.53
CA GLY A 186 13.34 -3.38 -0.54
C GLY A 186 14.31 -3.60 -1.70
N LEU A 187 13.79 -3.65 -2.92
CA LEU A 187 14.58 -3.92 -4.13
C LEU A 187 14.45 -2.77 -5.10
N THR A 188 15.56 -2.18 -5.51
CA THR A 188 15.62 -1.23 -6.64
C THR A 188 16.31 -1.91 -7.80
N VAL A 189 15.68 -1.95 -8.97
CA VAL A 189 16.37 -2.39 -10.19
C VAL A 189 17.47 -1.39 -10.53
N VAL A 190 18.65 -1.92 -10.84
CA VAL A 190 19.81 -1.13 -11.28
C VAL A 190 20.50 -1.81 -12.46
N ARG A 191 21.28 -1.03 -13.22
CA ARG A 191 22.25 -1.52 -14.19
C ARG A 191 23.66 -1.28 -13.66
N ASN A 192 24.55 -2.26 -13.79
CA ASN A 192 25.98 -2.02 -13.53
C ASN A 192 26.65 -1.32 -14.72
N ASP A 193 27.95 -1.04 -14.59
CA ASP A 193 28.76 -0.39 -15.64
C ASP A 193 28.83 -1.19 -16.95
N ALA A 194 28.62 -2.52 -16.89
CA ALA A 194 28.55 -3.40 -18.06
C ALA A 194 27.15 -3.45 -18.70
N GLY A 195 26.16 -2.76 -18.13
CA GLY A 195 24.77 -2.73 -18.59
C GLY A 195 23.91 -3.90 -18.11
N GLU A 196 24.45 -4.78 -17.28
CA GLU A 196 23.77 -5.96 -16.75
C GLU A 196 22.71 -5.56 -15.70
N ILE A 197 21.57 -6.23 -15.73
CA ILE A 197 20.49 -6.02 -14.77
C ILE A 197 20.84 -6.66 -13.42
N GLY A 198 20.55 -5.92 -12.36
CA GLY A 198 20.58 -6.45 -11.00
C GLY A 198 19.70 -5.64 -10.07
N PHE A 199 19.85 -5.89 -8.78
CA PHE A 199 19.11 -5.22 -7.72
C PHE A 199 20.06 -4.57 -6.71
N LYS A 200 19.78 -3.33 -6.37
CA LYS A 200 20.22 -2.76 -5.09
C LYS A 200 19.31 -3.33 -4.00
N PHE A 201 19.91 -4.08 -3.09
CA PHE A 201 19.19 -4.89 -2.10
C PHE A 201 19.24 -4.24 -0.72
N MET A 202 18.07 -3.83 -0.23
CA MET A 202 17.88 -3.28 1.10
C MET A 202 17.20 -4.29 2.02
N ALA A 203 17.60 -4.32 3.29
CA ALA A 203 16.98 -5.15 4.32
C ALA A 203 16.71 -4.37 5.60
N GLY A 204 15.80 -4.88 6.42
CA GLY A 204 15.55 -4.36 7.77
C GLY A 204 14.77 -3.06 7.84
N GLY A 205 14.03 -2.70 6.79
CA GLY A 205 13.05 -1.62 6.86
C GLY A 205 11.79 -2.06 7.60
N GLY A 206 11.03 -1.09 8.10
CA GLY A 206 9.71 -1.39 8.62
C GLY A 206 9.13 -0.32 9.52
N MET A 207 7.82 -0.15 9.37
CA MET A 207 7.01 0.68 10.26
C MET A 207 6.56 -0.07 11.52
N GLY A 208 5.95 0.66 12.45
CA GLY A 208 5.48 0.16 13.75
C GLY A 208 6.00 1.03 14.90
N ARG A 209 6.14 0.43 16.09
CA ARG A 209 6.61 1.12 17.29
C ARG A 209 8.00 1.73 17.18
N THR A 210 8.91 1.04 16.52
CA THR A 210 10.25 1.54 16.24
C THR A 210 10.39 1.64 14.74
N PRO A 211 10.06 2.79 14.11
CA PRO A 211 10.24 2.96 12.68
C PRO A 211 11.73 2.91 12.33
N ILE A 212 12.07 2.17 11.26
CA ILE A 212 13.44 2.01 10.76
C ILE A 212 13.36 2.03 9.23
N ILE A 213 14.22 2.82 8.61
CA ILE A 213 14.47 2.79 7.16
C ILE A 213 15.47 1.67 6.88
N GLY A 214 15.21 0.86 5.85
CA GLY A 214 16.05 -0.27 5.47
C GLY A 214 17.48 0.17 5.14
N SER A 215 18.43 -0.75 5.35
CA SER A 215 19.84 -0.53 5.03
C SER A 215 20.20 -1.31 3.77
N VAL A 216 21.01 -0.71 2.91
CA VAL A 216 21.59 -1.42 1.77
C VAL A 216 22.56 -2.46 2.32
N ILE A 217 22.30 -3.72 1.98
CA ILE A 217 23.19 -4.83 2.33
C ILE A 217 23.96 -5.33 1.10
N ARG A 218 23.49 -4.99 -0.11
CA ARG A 218 24.20 -5.25 -1.37
C ARG A 218 23.87 -4.18 -2.40
N GLU A 219 24.89 -3.51 -2.94
CA GLU A 219 24.70 -2.47 -3.96
C GLU A 219 24.28 -3.04 -5.32
N PHE A 220 24.78 -4.24 -5.67
CA PHE A 220 24.42 -4.94 -6.89
C PHE A 220 24.31 -6.45 -6.66
N LEU A 221 23.08 -6.96 -6.76
CA LEU A 221 22.75 -8.38 -6.83
C LEU A 221 22.39 -8.74 -8.28
N PRO A 222 23.15 -9.60 -8.98
CA PRO A 222 22.73 -10.10 -10.28
C PRO A 222 21.34 -10.73 -10.21
N TRP A 223 20.49 -10.47 -11.20
CA TRP A 223 19.08 -10.87 -11.14
C TRP A 223 18.87 -12.37 -10.95
N GLN A 224 19.81 -13.19 -11.45
CA GLN A 224 19.81 -14.66 -11.33
C GLN A 224 19.73 -15.11 -9.88
N HIS A 225 20.28 -14.32 -8.96
CA HIS A 225 20.41 -14.67 -7.56
C HIS A 225 19.32 -14.07 -6.68
N LEU A 226 18.28 -13.46 -7.27
CA LEU A 226 17.19 -12.83 -6.52
C LEU A 226 16.59 -13.76 -5.46
N LEU A 227 16.27 -15.01 -5.83
CA LEU A 227 15.71 -16.00 -4.91
C LEU A 227 16.74 -16.45 -3.88
N THR A 228 17.91 -16.92 -4.31
CA THR A 228 18.97 -17.43 -3.41
C THR A 228 19.43 -16.42 -2.36
N TYR A 229 19.53 -15.13 -2.70
CA TYR A 229 19.92 -14.09 -1.75
C TYR A 229 18.77 -13.73 -0.80
N THR A 230 17.53 -13.73 -1.30
CA THR A 230 16.34 -13.57 -0.46
C THR A 230 16.25 -14.71 0.55
N GLU A 231 16.49 -15.95 0.12
CA GLU A 231 16.56 -17.13 0.97
C GLU A 231 17.61 -16.96 2.07
N ALA A 232 18.85 -16.56 1.73
CA ALA A 232 19.91 -16.30 2.71
C ALA A 232 19.49 -15.27 3.79
N VAL A 233 18.94 -14.12 3.38
CA VAL A 233 18.39 -13.10 4.30
C VAL A 233 17.31 -13.69 5.20
N MET A 234 16.44 -14.51 4.62
CA MET A 234 15.36 -15.14 5.36
C MET A 234 15.84 -16.21 6.34
N ARG A 235 16.87 -17.00 6.01
CA ARG A 235 17.49 -17.98 6.92
C ARG A 235 18.12 -17.31 8.14
N VAL A 236 18.94 -16.27 7.91
CA VAL A 236 19.51 -15.45 8.99
C VAL A 236 18.40 -14.91 9.89
N TYR A 237 17.32 -14.35 9.31
CA TYR A 237 16.18 -13.88 10.09
C TYR A 237 15.45 -15.01 10.82
N ASN A 238 15.27 -16.16 10.20
CA ASN A 238 14.54 -17.29 10.77
C ASN A 238 15.27 -17.86 11.99
N GLN A 239 16.60 -18.02 11.86
CA GLN A 239 17.49 -18.57 12.88
C GLN A 239 17.71 -17.61 14.06
N TYR A 240 18.03 -16.34 13.80
CA TYR A 240 18.41 -15.38 14.84
C TYR A 240 17.27 -14.44 15.27
N GLY A 241 16.14 -14.46 14.57
CA GLY A 241 14.96 -13.65 14.89
C GLY A 241 14.31 -14.06 16.22
N ARG A 242 14.05 -13.07 17.07
CA ARG A 242 13.38 -13.27 18.37
C ARG A 242 11.97 -13.83 18.22
N ARG A 243 11.65 -14.83 19.06
CA ARG A 243 10.29 -15.40 19.21
C ARG A 243 9.71 -15.24 20.62
N ASP A 244 10.54 -14.86 21.58
CA ASP A 244 10.17 -14.61 22.98
C ASP A 244 9.33 -13.33 23.16
N ASN A 245 9.52 -12.34 22.29
CA ASN A 245 8.79 -11.07 22.34
C ASN A 245 8.32 -10.63 20.96
N LYS A 246 7.01 -10.77 20.70
CA LYS A 246 6.37 -10.40 19.42
C LYS A 246 6.60 -8.95 18.99
N TYR A 247 6.83 -8.02 19.92
CA TYR A 247 7.09 -6.61 19.64
C TYR A 247 8.55 -6.34 19.21
N LYS A 248 9.45 -7.31 19.44
CA LYS A 248 10.87 -7.26 19.07
C LYS A 248 11.25 -8.32 18.03
N ALA A 249 10.27 -8.95 17.39
CA ALA A 249 10.44 -10.12 16.52
C ALA A 249 10.65 -9.81 15.02
N ARG A 250 10.64 -8.54 14.58
CA ARG A 250 10.81 -8.18 13.15
C ARG A 250 12.29 -8.12 12.78
N ILE A 251 12.65 -8.44 11.53
CA ILE A 251 14.03 -8.41 11.02
C ILE A 251 14.73 -7.06 11.26
N LYS A 252 14.01 -5.94 11.15
CA LYS A 252 14.57 -4.61 11.48
C LYS A 252 15.16 -4.50 12.89
N ILE A 253 14.63 -5.26 13.84
CA ILE A 253 15.13 -5.28 15.22
C ILE A 253 16.39 -6.15 15.32
N LEU A 254 16.41 -7.28 14.60
CA LEU A 254 17.60 -8.13 14.49
C LEU A 254 18.75 -7.34 13.84
N LEU A 255 18.53 -6.80 12.63
CA LEU A 255 19.53 -6.04 11.89
C LEU A 255 20.06 -4.85 12.71
N LYS A 256 19.17 -4.08 13.36
CA LYS A 256 19.61 -2.99 14.25
C LYS A 256 20.43 -3.47 15.45
N ALA A 257 20.13 -4.64 15.99
CA ALA A 257 20.81 -5.17 17.17
C ALA A 257 22.22 -5.70 16.85
N VAL A 258 22.40 -6.37 15.71
CA VAL A 258 23.70 -6.91 15.30
C VAL A 258 24.55 -5.90 14.52
N GLY A 259 23.92 -4.91 13.89
CA GLY A 259 24.58 -3.94 13.01
C GLY A 259 24.54 -4.37 11.54
N VAL A 260 24.55 -3.39 10.62
CA VAL A 260 24.44 -3.64 9.17
C VAL A 260 25.59 -4.52 8.69
N GLU A 261 26.82 -4.22 9.10
CA GLU A 261 28.04 -4.93 8.68
C GLU A 261 28.00 -6.41 9.07
N GLU A 262 27.66 -6.71 10.33
CA GLU A 262 27.58 -8.09 10.82
C GLU A 262 26.37 -8.83 10.23
N PHE A 263 25.22 -8.15 10.08
CA PHE A 263 24.07 -8.76 9.39
C PHE A 263 24.42 -9.13 7.96
N THR A 264 25.05 -8.22 7.20
CA THR A 264 25.52 -8.49 5.84
C THR A 264 26.52 -9.64 5.83
N ARG A 265 27.50 -9.68 6.75
CA ARG A 265 28.46 -10.79 6.84
C ARG A 265 27.76 -12.15 7.01
N GLN A 266 26.77 -12.24 7.90
CA GLN A 266 26.00 -13.48 8.10
C GLN A 266 25.20 -13.87 6.85
N VAL A 267 24.59 -12.90 6.16
CA VAL A 267 23.86 -13.16 4.91
C VAL A 267 24.80 -13.64 3.81
N GLU A 268 25.96 -13.01 3.64
CA GLU A 268 26.96 -13.44 2.65
C GLU A 268 27.50 -14.84 2.98
N GLU A 269 27.71 -15.17 4.26
CA GLU A 269 28.12 -16.51 4.71
C GLU A 269 27.06 -17.57 4.37
N GLU A 270 25.79 -17.34 4.70
CA GLU A 270 24.68 -18.23 4.32
C GLU A 270 24.51 -18.35 2.79
N TRP A 271 24.79 -17.27 2.05
CA TRP A 271 24.61 -17.25 0.60
C TRP A 271 25.69 -18.03 -0.15
N VAL A 272 26.88 -18.27 0.43
CA VAL A 272 27.94 -19.07 -0.21
C VAL A 272 27.43 -20.44 -0.68
N ASP A 273 26.62 -21.11 0.14
CA ASP A 273 26.10 -22.45 -0.15
C ASP A 273 24.86 -22.44 -1.07
N LEU A 274 24.19 -21.29 -1.18
CA LEU A 274 22.98 -21.11 -2.00
C LEU A 274 23.28 -20.58 -3.40
N LYS A 275 24.36 -19.81 -3.54
CA LYS A 275 24.74 -19.16 -4.78
C LYS A 275 25.08 -20.20 -5.85
N ASP A 276 24.58 -19.98 -7.07
CA ASP A 276 24.72 -20.90 -8.20
C ASP A 276 24.09 -22.29 -7.95
N GLY A 277 23.24 -22.41 -6.92
CA GLY A 277 22.47 -23.61 -6.59
C GLY A 277 21.18 -23.75 -7.42
N PRO A 278 20.33 -24.75 -7.10
CA PRO A 278 19.12 -25.08 -7.87
C PRO A 278 18.10 -23.94 -7.99
N GLU A 279 18.04 -23.04 -6.99
CA GLU A 279 17.13 -21.89 -6.97
C GLU A 279 17.69 -20.66 -7.72
N THR A 280 18.83 -20.81 -8.41
CA THR A 280 19.37 -19.76 -9.28
C THR A 280 18.48 -19.62 -10.51
N LEU A 281 17.94 -18.43 -10.73
CA LEU A 281 17.03 -18.16 -11.84
C LEU A 281 17.77 -18.28 -13.17
N THR A 282 17.20 -19.11 -14.04
CA THR A 282 17.69 -19.29 -15.41
C THR A 282 17.05 -18.26 -16.35
N VAL A 283 17.67 -18.05 -17.50
CA VAL A 283 17.10 -17.19 -18.55
C VAL A 283 15.76 -17.74 -19.04
N ASP A 284 15.67 -19.06 -19.23
CA ASP A 284 14.45 -19.73 -19.69
C ASP A 284 13.29 -19.55 -18.71
N GLU A 285 13.56 -19.69 -17.41
CA GLU A 285 12.54 -19.52 -16.38
C GLU A 285 12.07 -18.06 -16.27
N MET A 286 12.99 -17.10 -16.33
CA MET A 286 12.60 -15.69 -16.36
C MET A 286 11.83 -15.36 -17.64
N GLN A 287 12.22 -15.90 -18.79
CA GLN A 287 11.52 -15.66 -20.06
C GLN A 287 10.08 -16.22 -20.00
N ARG A 288 9.90 -17.42 -19.44
CA ARG A 288 8.57 -18.02 -19.20
C ARG A 288 7.66 -17.07 -18.43
N VAL A 289 8.17 -16.41 -17.38
CA VAL A 289 7.36 -15.47 -16.59
C VAL A 289 7.17 -14.13 -17.32
N ILE A 290 8.21 -13.60 -17.97
CA ILE A 290 8.15 -12.36 -18.77
C ILE A 290 7.09 -12.44 -19.88
N ASP A 291 6.88 -13.60 -20.48
CA ASP A 291 5.89 -13.82 -21.54
C ASP A 291 4.44 -13.53 -21.08
N TYR A 292 4.15 -13.58 -19.77
CA TYR A 292 2.85 -13.19 -19.22
C TYR A 292 2.66 -11.68 -19.06
N PHE A 293 3.73 -10.89 -19.16
CA PHE A 293 3.72 -9.43 -18.94
C PHE A 293 4.04 -8.64 -20.20
N GLN A 294 3.83 -9.26 -21.37
CA GLN A 294 4.01 -8.56 -22.64
C GLN A 294 3.11 -7.33 -22.72
N PRO A 295 3.62 -6.20 -23.27
CA PRO A 295 2.81 -5.02 -23.48
C PRO A 295 1.59 -5.33 -24.37
N PRO A 296 0.45 -4.68 -24.13
CA PRO A 296 -0.70 -4.82 -25.01
C PRO A 296 -0.39 -4.27 -26.41
N ALA A 297 -1.24 -4.62 -27.38
CA ALA A 297 -1.17 -4.07 -28.73
C ALA A 297 -1.62 -2.61 -28.74
N TYR A 298 -0.73 -1.71 -28.32
CA TYR A 298 -0.96 -0.27 -28.38
C TYR A 298 -1.23 0.18 -29.82
N LYS A 299 -2.16 1.11 -29.97
CA LYS A 299 -2.34 1.83 -31.22
C LYS A 299 -1.14 2.76 -31.42
N ALA A 300 -0.93 3.19 -32.66
CA ALA A 300 -0.13 4.37 -32.95
C ALA A 300 -1.08 5.56 -33.09
N PRO A 301 -1.61 6.12 -31.98
CA PRO A 301 -2.54 7.24 -32.08
C PRO A 301 -1.84 8.46 -32.71
N GLU A 302 -2.61 9.25 -33.45
CA GLU A 302 -2.17 10.57 -33.88
C GLU A 302 -1.88 11.45 -32.65
N ASP A 303 -1.02 12.44 -32.83
CA ASP A 303 -0.73 13.42 -31.78
C ASP A 303 -2.02 14.17 -31.38
N SER A 304 -2.51 13.90 -30.17
CA SER A 304 -3.72 14.49 -29.62
C SER A 304 -3.45 15.66 -28.67
N ASP A 305 -2.19 16.08 -28.49
CA ASP A 305 -1.83 17.08 -27.48
C ASP A 305 -2.56 18.41 -27.73
N ALA A 306 -2.57 18.91 -28.97
CA ALA A 306 -3.25 20.16 -29.30
C ALA A 306 -4.75 20.17 -28.94
N ALA A 307 -5.46 19.06 -29.21
CA ALA A 307 -6.87 18.93 -28.86
C ALA A 307 -7.09 18.82 -27.34
N LEU A 308 -6.21 18.09 -26.65
CA LEU A 308 -6.24 17.94 -25.20
C LEU A 308 -5.99 19.28 -24.50
N GLN A 309 -5.01 20.07 -24.96
CA GLN A 309 -4.72 21.40 -24.44
C GLN A 309 -5.88 22.37 -24.68
N ALA A 310 -6.55 22.30 -25.84
CA ALA A 310 -7.74 23.11 -26.10
C ALA A 310 -8.86 22.78 -25.11
N GLN A 311 -9.15 21.50 -24.87
CA GLN A 311 -10.15 21.07 -23.88
C GLN A 311 -9.77 21.49 -22.45
N ALA A 312 -8.49 21.41 -22.08
CA ALA A 312 -7.99 21.86 -20.78
C ALA A 312 -8.16 23.38 -20.60
N ALA A 313 -7.90 24.17 -21.65
CA ALA A 313 -8.10 25.61 -21.63
C ALA A 313 -9.58 26.01 -21.47
N GLU A 314 -10.50 25.22 -22.05
CA GLU A 314 -11.96 25.45 -21.94
C GLU A 314 -12.54 24.98 -20.59
N HIS A 315 -11.91 24.01 -19.92
CA HIS A 315 -12.46 23.37 -18.72
C HIS A 315 -11.45 23.32 -17.56
N LYS A 316 -11.48 24.34 -16.66
CA LYS A 316 -10.62 24.40 -15.46
C LYS A 316 -10.62 23.10 -14.64
N ALA A 317 -11.78 22.48 -14.44
CA ALA A 317 -11.89 21.23 -13.67
C ALA A 317 -11.20 20.04 -14.37
N PHE A 318 -11.24 20.00 -15.71
CA PHE A 318 -10.51 19.00 -16.48
C PHE A 318 -9.01 19.26 -16.45
N ALA A 319 -8.57 20.52 -16.60
CA ALA A 319 -7.15 20.88 -16.48
C ALA A 319 -6.56 20.49 -15.11
N ASN A 320 -7.29 20.73 -14.02
CA ASN A 320 -6.85 20.33 -12.67
C ASN A 320 -6.74 18.80 -12.54
N TRP A 321 -7.71 18.06 -13.09
CA TRP A 321 -7.67 16.59 -13.11
C TRP A 321 -6.54 16.06 -13.98
N LEU A 322 -6.34 16.62 -15.17
CA LEU A 322 -5.25 16.27 -16.08
C LEU A 322 -3.89 16.45 -15.39
N LYS A 323 -3.70 17.55 -14.67
CA LYS A 323 -2.46 17.82 -13.92
C LYS A 323 -2.20 16.82 -12.79
N ARG A 324 -3.24 16.37 -12.08
CA ARG A 324 -3.09 15.59 -10.83
C ARG A 324 -3.21 14.09 -11.05
N ASN A 325 -4.23 13.66 -11.78
CA ASN A 325 -4.62 12.26 -11.93
C ASN A 325 -3.96 11.59 -13.13
N VAL A 326 -3.46 12.34 -14.12
CA VAL A 326 -2.85 11.77 -15.32
C VAL A 326 -1.33 11.80 -15.17
N LYS A 327 -0.70 10.65 -15.39
CA LYS A 327 0.74 10.42 -15.26
C LYS A 327 1.33 10.03 -16.62
N PRO A 328 2.59 10.42 -16.89
CA PRO A 328 3.23 10.12 -18.16
C PRO A 328 3.44 8.62 -18.35
N HIS A 329 3.37 8.19 -19.60
CA HIS A 329 3.52 6.81 -20.04
C HIS A 329 4.72 6.68 -20.97
N LYS A 330 5.43 5.55 -20.95
CA LYS A 330 6.61 5.35 -21.80
C LYS A 330 6.29 5.19 -23.29
N VAL A 331 5.08 4.74 -23.62
CA VAL A 331 4.58 4.67 -25.00
C VAL A 331 3.88 6.00 -25.36
N PRO A 332 4.31 6.70 -26.42
CA PRO A 332 3.69 7.94 -26.88
C PRO A 332 2.19 7.80 -27.16
N GLY A 333 1.42 8.85 -26.85
CA GLY A 333 -0.03 8.90 -27.07
C GLY A 333 -0.87 8.13 -26.04
N TYR A 334 -0.22 7.50 -25.06
CA TYR A 334 -0.87 6.87 -23.90
C TYR A 334 -0.54 7.64 -22.61
N ALA A 335 -1.32 7.39 -21.56
CA ALA A 335 -1.14 7.94 -20.23
C ALA A 335 -1.67 6.96 -19.16
N ALA A 336 -1.10 7.03 -17.96
CA ALA A 336 -1.68 6.34 -16.80
C ALA A 336 -2.62 7.29 -16.06
N VAL A 337 -3.80 6.80 -15.66
CA VAL A 337 -4.85 7.59 -15.01
C VAL A 337 -5.15 7.03 -13.63
N VAL A 338 -5.02 7.86 -12.61
CA VAL A 338 -5.34 7.53 -11.22
C VAL A 338 -6.80 7.92 -10.91
N LEU A 339 -7.63 6.92 -10.64
CA LEU A 339 -8.98 7.07 -10.12
C LEU A 339 -8.90 7.31 -8.60
N SER A 340 -9.33 8.50 -8.16
CA SER A 340 -9.26 8.88 -6.75
C SER A 340 -10.42 8.25 -5.97
N LEU A 341 -10.08 7.52 -4.90
CA LEU A 341 -11.05 6.97 -3.94
C LEU A 341 -11.22 7.85 -2.69
N LYS A 342 -10.78 9.11 -2.78
CA LYS A 342 -10.67 10.02 -1.63
C LYS A 342 -11.42 11.31 -1.87
N LYS A 343 -12.67 11.17 -2.31
CA LYS A 343 -13.62 12.28 -2.36
C LYS A 343 -14.04 12.63 -0.92
N THR A 344 -14.16 13.92 -0.62
CA THR A 344 -14.66 14.37 0.69
C THR A 344 -16.00 13.70 1.04
N GLY A 345 -16.10 13.23 2.28
CA GLY A 345 -17.24 12.45 2.77
C GLY A 345 -17.13 10.94 2.55
N VAL A 346 -16.11 10.46 1.84
CA VAL A 346 -15.85 9.02 1.63
C VAL A 346 -14.62 8.61 2.46
N PRO A 347 -14.67 7.49 3.21
CA PRO A 347 -13.49 6.95 3.89
C PRO A 347 -12.33 6.69 2.91
N PRO A 348 -11.11 7.18 3.17
CA PRO A 348 -9.99 6.99 2.24
C PRO A 348 -9.70 5.52 1.94
N GLY A 349 -9.72 5.18 0.65
CA GLY A 349 -9.44 3.83 0.15
C GLY A 349 -10.65 2.91 0.05
N ASP A 350 -11.83 3.34 0.49
CA ASP A 350 -13.07 2.57 0.32
C ASP A 350 -13.64 2.76 -1.10
N ALA A 351 -14.16 1.68 -1.67
CA ALA A 351 -14.91 1.69 -2.93
C ALA A 351 -16.20 0.90 -2.74
N THR A 352 -17.33 1.42 -3.25
CA THR A 352 -18.59 0.66 -3.27
C THR A 352 -18.55 -0.42 -4.34
N ALA A 353 -19.44 -1.40 -4.25
CA ALA A 353 -19.56 -2.46 -5.25
C ALA A 353 -19.90 -1.89 -6.64
N GLU A 354 -20.72 -0.84 -6.72
CA GLU A 354 -21.06 -0.15 -7.96
C GLU A 354 -19.84 0.56 -8.55
N GLN A 355 -19.02 1.19 -7.71
CA GLN A 355 -17.77 1.78 -8.17
C GLN A 355 -16.79 0.70 -8.64
N MET A 356 -16.71 -0.45 -7.98
CA MET A 356 -15.86 -1.56 -8.42
C MET A 356 -16.29 -2.09 -9.80
N ASP A 357 -17.58 -2.35 -10.02
CA ASP A 357 -18.07 -2.75 -11.35
C ASP A 357 -17.80 -1.69 -12.40
N PHE A 358 -18.03 -0.41 -12.07
CA PHE A 358 -17.79 0.69 -12.99
C PHE A 358 -16.29 0.84 -13.33
N MET A 359 -15.39 0.70 -12.35
CA MET A 359 -13.95 0.68 -12.59
C MET A 359 -13.56 -0.48 -13.53
N ALA A 360 -14.18 -1.65 -13.37
CA ALA A 360 -13.97 -2.78 -14.27
C ALA A 360 -14.44 -2.47 -15.72
N ASP A 361 -15.58 -1.80 -15.87
CA ASP A 361 -16.08 -1.34 -17.19
C ASP A 361 -15.17 -0.28 -17.83
N LEU A 362 -14.56 0.59 -17.02
CA LEU A 362 -13.55 1.54 -17.50
C LEU A 362 -12.29 0.81 -17.96
N ALA A 363 -11.84 -0.20 -17.22
CA ALA A 363 -10.65 -0.98 -17.59
C ALA A 363 -10.84 -1.72 -18.91
N ASP A 364 -12.01 -2.32 -19.14
CA ASP A 364 -12.33 -3.02 -20.39
C ASP A 364 -12.27 -2.09 -21.61
N ARG A 365 -12.70 -0.83 -21.44
CA ARG A 365 -12.76 0.15 -22.52
C ARG A 365 -11.46 0.92 -22.73
N TYR A 366 -10.77 1.26 -21.65
CA TYR A 366 -9.70 2.25 -21.65
C TYR A 366 -8.34 1.70 -21.22
N SER A 367 -8.24 0.45 -20.75
CA SER A 367 -6.99 -0.05 -20.14
C SER A 367 -6.76 -1.55 -20.35
N PHE A 368 -7.21 -2.08 -21.49
CA PHE A 368 -6.99 -3.48 -21.88
C PHE A 368 -7.42 -4.49 -20.80
N ASN A 369 -8.49 -4.19 -20.07
CA ASN A 369 -9.05 -4.97 -18.97
C ASN A 369 -8.15 -5.07 -17.72
N GLU A 370 -7.08 -4.27 -17.59
CA GLU A 370 -6.18 -4.27 -16.45
C GLU A 370 -6.39 -3.04 -15.55
N LEU A 371 -6.27 -3.24 -14.23
CA LEU A 371 -6.27 -2.17 -13.21
C LEU A 371 -5.14 -2.41 -12.23
N ARG A 372 -4.74 -1.35 -11.52
CA ARG A 372 -3.70 -1.46 -10.51
C ARG A 372 -4.06 -0.72 -9.22
N VAL A 373 -3.76 -1.33 -8.09
CA VAL A 373 -3.97 -0.73 -6.76
C VAL A 373 -2.69 -0.03 -6.32
N THR A 374 -2.80 1.21 -5.85
CA THR A 374 -1.67 1.95 -5.28
C THR A 374 -1.52 1.68 -3.77
N HIS A 375 -0.31 1.82 -3.22
CA HIS A 375 -0.16 1.82 -1.75
C HIS A 375 -0.78 3.06 -1.09
N GLU A 376 -1.08 4.09 -1.88
CA GLU A 376 -1.87 5.24 -1.47
C GLU A 376 -3.38 4.96 -1.47
N GLN A 377 -3.82 3.71 -1.71
CA GLN A 377 -5.23 3.32 -1.63
C GLN A 377 -6.12 3.92 -2.74
N ASN A 378 -5.55 4.12 -3.94
CA ASN A 378 -6.27 4.51 -5.16
C ASN A 378 -6.17 3.41 -6.23
N ILE A 379 -6.85 3.61 -7.36
CA ILE A 379 -6.85 2.69 -8.51
C ILE A 379 -6.24 3.37 -9.74
N VAL A 380 -5.51 2.62 -10.57
CA VAL A 380 -4.87 3.10 -11.80
C VAL A 380 -5.42 2.34 -13.01
N LEU A 381 -5.77 3.09 -14.05
CA LEU A 381 -5.90 2.63 -15.43
C LEU A 381 -4.59 2.98 -16.14
N ALA A 382 -3.74 2.00 -16.40
CA ALA A 382 -2.34 2.23 -16.78
C ALA A 382 -2.17 2.67 -18.24
N ASP A 383 -3.08 2.27 -19.12
CA ASP A 383 -2.88 2.25 -20.58
C ASP A 383 -3.94 3.05 -21.35
N VAL A 384 -4.27 4.27 -20.89
CA VAL A 384 -5.33 5.10 -21.48
C VAL A 384 -4.83 5.90 -22.68
N GLU A 385 -5.52 5.85 -23.81
CA GLU A 385 -5.25 6.72 -24.97
C GLU A 385 -5.50 8.20 -24.61
N GLN A 386 -4.53 9.08 -24.88
CA GLN A 386 -4.62 10.50 -24.51
C GLN A 386 -5.83 11.21 -25.13
N SER A 387 -6.21 10.82 -26.35
CA SER A 387 -7.39 11.34 -27.05
C SER A 387 -8.72 11.02 -26.35
N GLN A 388 -8.73 10.03 -25.44
CA GLN A 388 -9.92 9.58 -24.71
C GLN A 388 -10.00 10.14 -23.28
N LEU A 389 -8.97 10.86 -22.82
CA LEU A 389 -8.89 11.37 -21.44
C LEU A 389 -10.08 12.24 -21.04
N PHE A 390 -10.59 13.07 -21.96
CA PHE A 390 -11.72 13.93 -21.66
C PHE A 390 -13.02 13.15 -21.47
N ALA A 391 -13.27 12.15 -22.33
CA ALA A 391 -14.43 11.27 -22.18
C ALA A 391 -14.33 10.46 -20.88
N LEU A 392 -13.17 9.85 -20.62
CA LEU A 392 -12.90 9.12 -19.37
C LEU A 392 -13.12 10.01 -18.14
N TRP A 393 -12.63 11.25 -18.15
CA TRP A 393 -12.81 12.20 -17.05
C TRP A 393 -14.29 12.48 -16.77
N GLN A 394 -15.10 12.72 -17.81
CA GLN A 394 -16.54 12.97 -17.65
C GLN A 394 -17.24 11.78 -16.98
N GLU A 395 -16.92 10.57 -17.44
CA GLU A 395 -17.47 9.32 -16.91
C GLU A 395 -17.03 9.05 -15.46
N ALA A 396 -15.73 9.18 -15.17
CA ALA A 396 -15.17 9.00 -13.84
C ALA A 396 -15.71 10.05 -12.85
N LYS A 397 -15.87 11.29 -13.28
CA LYS A 397 -16.46 12.37 -12.48
C LYS A 397 -17.90 12.06 -12.07
N ALA A 398 -18.71 11.50 -12.97
CA ALA A 398 -20.09 11.13 -12.68
C ALA A 398 -20.19 10.07 -11.55
N HIS A 399 -19.14 9.27 -11.34
CA HIS A 399 -19.06 8.23 -10.31
C HIS A 399 -18.18 8.61 -9.11
N GLY A 400 -17.75 9.88 -9.02
CA GLY A 400 -16.95 10.38 -7.90
C GLY A 400 -15.49 9.89 -7.88
N LEU A 401 -14.96 9.43 -9.02
CA LEU A 401 -13.61 8.86 -9.16
C LEU A 401 -12.58 9.82 -9.77
N ALA A 402 -12.97 11.09 -10.01
CA ALA A 402 -12.16 12.09 -10.70
C ALA A 402 -11.79 13.29 -9.81
N THR A 403 -11.73 13.13 -8.49
CA THR A 403 -11.28 14.19 -7.59
C THR A 403 -9.81 14.54 -7.91
N PRO A 404 -9.48 15.82 -8.19
CA PRO A 404 -8.14 16.22 -8.60
C PRO A 404 -7.20 16.43 -7.40
N ASN A 405 -7.15 15.47 -6.49
CA ASN A 405 -6.41 15.58 -5.24
C ASN A 405 -5.13 14.75 -5.15
N ILE A 406 -4.79 13.96 -6.16
CA ILE A 406 -3.63 13.05 -6.12
C ILE A 406 -2.33 13.80 -5.75
N GLY A 407 -1.67 13.39 -4.67
CA GLY A 407 -0.49 14.02 -4.08
C GLY A 407 -0.75 15.26 -3.21
N LEU A 408 -2.00 15.66 -3.01
CA LEU A 408 -2.40 16.78 -2.14
C LEU A 408 -2.81 16.28 -0.75
N LEU A 409 -2.98 17.21 0.19
CA LEU A 409 -3.34 16.93 1.59
C LEU A 409 -4.57 16.01 1.74
N THR A 410 -5.56 16.16 0.86
CA THR A 410 -6.79 15.35 0.88
C THR A 410 -6.64 13.97 0.23
N ASP A 411 -5.54 13.69 -0.47
CA ASP A 411 -5.17 12.35 -0.93
C ASP A 411 -4.50 11.54 0.20
N MET A 412 -5.08 11.61 1.39
CA MET A 412 -4.52 11.06 2.62
C MET A 412 -4.53 9.52 2.64
N ILE A 413 -3.53 8.92 3.29
CA ILE A 413 -3.57 7.50 3.64
C ILE A 413 -4.20 7.38 5.03
N CYS A 414 -5.24 6.57 5.16
CA CYS A 414 -5.88 6.33 6.44
C CYS A 414 -6.09 4.83 6.67
N CYS A 415 -5.71 4.36 7.86
CA CYS A 415 -6.10 3.02 8.27
C CYS A 415 -7.55 3.00 8.78
N PRO A 416 -8.21 1.83 8.83
CA PRO A 416 -9.57 1.72 9.38
C PRO A 416 -9.71 2.10 10.86
N GLY A 417 -8.61 2.12 11.64
CA GLY A 417 -8.64 2.61 13.03
C GLY A 417 -9.55 1.82 13.97
N GLY A 418 -9.89 2.45 15.11
CA GLY A 418 -10.81 1.93 16.12
C GLY A 418 -12.25 1.71 15.64
N ASP A 419 -12.60 2.17 14.43
CA ASP A 419 -13.88 1.91 13.79
C ASP A 419 -14.07 0.42 13.48
N PHE A 420 -12.96 -0.31 13.26
CA PHE A 420 -12.98 -1.75 12.96
C PHE A 420 -11.91 -2.53 13.74
N CYS A 421 -10.70 -2.00 13.82
CA CYS A 421 -9.52 -2.74 14.25
C CYS A 421 -9.49 -2.97 15.78
N SER A 422 -9.35 -4.23 16.19
CA SER A 422 -9.19 -4.63 17.60
C SER A 422 -7.82 -4.27 18.20
N LEU A 423 -6.86 -3.84 17.36
CA LEU A 423 -5.53 -3.40 17.79
C LEU A 423 -5.39 -1.87 17.85
N ALA A 424 -6.43 -1.13 17.44
CA ALA A 424 -6.39 0.33 17.41
C ALA A 424 -6.59 0.91 18.82
N ASN A 425 -5.87 2.00 19.09
CA ASN A 425 -5.97 2.77 20.32
C ASN A 425 -6.96 3.93 20.19
N ALA A 426 -7.20 4.38 18.95
CA ALA A 426 -8.16 5.43 18.64
C ALA A 426 -8.78 5.17 17.25
N LYS A 427 -9.94 5.77 17.01
CA LYS A 427 -10.54 5.88 15.67
C LYS A 427 -9.62 6.69 14.74
N SER A 428 -9.80 6.53 13.43
CA SER A 428 -9.02 7.33 12.46
C SER A 428 -9.83 7.84 11.28
N LEU A 429 -10.92 7.16 10.91
CA LEU A 429 -11.80 7.62 9.84
C LEU A 429 -12.48 8.97 10.19
N PRO A 430 -12.93 9.23 11.43
CA PRO A 430 -13.48 10.54 11.80
C PRO A 430 -12.45 11.68 11.68
N ILE A 431 -11.18 11.42 11.93
CA ILE A 431 -10.10 12.41 11.77
C ILE A 431 -9.87 12.73 10.30
N ALA A 432 -9.79 11.69 9.46
CA ALA A 432 -9.70 11.84 8.02
C ALA A 432 -10.88 12.66 7.46
N ALA A 433 -12.11 12.34 7.89
CA ALA A 433 -13.31 13.06 7.47
C ALA A 433 -13.27 14.54 7.86
N ALA A 434 -12.96 14.86 9.13
CA ALA A 434 -12.90 16.23 9.62
C ALA A 434 -11.83 17.08 8.92
N ILE A 435 -10.67 16.49 8.61
CA ILE A 435 -9.61 17.16 7.84
C ILE A 435 -10.05 17.36 6.39
N SER A 436 -10.62 16.33 5.74
CA SER A 436 -11.09 16.44 4.36
C SER A 436 -12.17 17.52 4.21
N GLU A 437 -13.13 17.58 5.14
CA GLU A 437 -14.18 18.61 5.14
C GLU A 437 -13.60 20.01 5.35
N ARG A 438 -12.64 20.16 6.26
CA ARG A 438 -11.97 21.45 6.51
C ARG A 438 -11.21 21.98 5.29
N PHE A 439 -10.62 21.10 4.51
CA PHE A 439 -9.73 21.46 3.40
C PHE A 439 -10.25 21.03 2.01
N ASP A 440 -11.57 20.93 1.84
CA ASP A 440 -12.22 20.51 0.57
C ASP A 440 -12.11 21.56 -0.56
N ASN A 441 -11.65 22.78 -0.25
CA ASN A 441 -11.43 23.81 -1.26
C ASN A 441 -10.21 23.45 -2.14
N LEU A 442 -10.49 23.06 -3.38
CA LEU A 442 -9.45 22.65 -4.33
C LEU A 442 -8.46 23.76 -4.68
N ASP A 443 -8.89 25.02 -4.81
CA ASP A 443 -7.96 26.12 -5.11
C ASP A 443 -6.93 26.24 -3.97
N TYR A 444 -7.38 26.15 -2.71
CA TYR A 444 -6.48 26.11 -1.55
C TYR A 444 -5.57 24.86 -1.56
N GLN A 445 -6.09 23.68 -1.90
CA GLN A 445 -5.29 22.45 -2.04
C GLN A 445 -4.18 22.62 -3.10
N HIS A 446 -4.47 23.28 -4.22
CA HIS A 446 -3.49 23.55 -5.26
C HIS A 446 -2.46 24.60 -4.82
N ASP A 447 -2.86 25.61 -4.05
CA ASP A 447 -1.98 26.63 -3.49
C ASP A 447 -0.98 26.05 -2.48
N ILE A 448 -1.41 25.14 -1.60
CA ILE A 448 -0.49 24.48 -0.64
C ILE A 448 0.46 23.49 -1.33
N GLY A 449 0.13 22.98 -2.52
CA GLY A 449 0.99 22.04 -3.24
C GLY A 449 1.02 20.64 -2.60
N GLU A 450 2.07 19.89 -2.90
CA GLU A 450 2.15 18.46 -2.53
C GLU A 450 2.40 18.27 -1.04
N ILE A 451 1.48 17.54 -0.39
CA ILE A 451 1.54 17.24 1.05
C ILE A 451 0.96 15.85 1.29
N GLU A 452 1.80 14.95 1.79
CA GLU A 452 1.40 13.61 2.20
C GLU A 452 0.90 13.62 3.65
N LEU A 453 -0.39 13.35 3.85
CA LEU A 453 -1.00 13.17 5.17
C LEU A 453 -1.31 11.69 5.43
N ASN A 454 -0.67 11.13 6.46
CA ASN A 454 -0.76 9.73 6.78
C ASN A 454 -1.30 9.52 8.21
N ILE A 455 -2.43 8.84 8.34
CA ILE A 455 -3.18 8.69 9.59
C ILE A 455 -3.21 7.22 10.02
N SER A 456 -2.91 6.96 11.28
CA SER A 456 -3.06 5.63 11.89
C SER A 456 -3.67 5.69 13.27
N GLY A 457 -4.70 4.89 13.54
CA GLY A 457 -5.32 4.77 14.86
C GLY A 457 -4.47 4.06 15.94
N CYS A 458 -3.26 3.58 15.60
CA CYS A 458 -2.31 3.06 16.58
C CYS A 458 -0.87 2.99 16.04
N ILE A 459 0.03 2.61 16.96
CA ILE A 459 1.47 2.51 16.74
C ILE A 459 1.89 1.44 15.72
N ASN A 460 0.98 0.56 15.27
CA ASN A 460 1.27 -0.42 14.22
C ASN A 460 1.54 0.23 12.85
N ALA A 461 1.16 1.50 12.67
CA ALA A 461 1.46 2.32 11.50
C ALA A 461 0.99 1.72 10.17
N CYS A 462 -0.24 1.17 10.15
CA CYS A 462 -0.82 0.61 8.93
C CYS A 462 -1.03 1.66 7.83
N GLY A 463 -1.31 2.91 8.21
CA GLY A 463 -1.40 4.05 7.29
C GLY A 463 -0.07 4.79 7.09
N HIS A 464 1.08 4.19 7.45
CA HIS A 464 2.42 4.74 7.20
C HIS A 464 2.68 6.16 7.76
N HIS A 465 2.09 6.51 8.91
CA HIS A 465 2.21 7.86 9.52
C HIS A 465 3.65 8.34 9.76
N HIS A 466 4.62 7.44 9.99
CA HIS A 466 6.01 7.83 10.22
C HIS A 466 6.71 8.42 8.99
N VAL A 467 6.21 8.13 7.78
CA VAL A 467 6.82 8.58 6.52
C VAL A 467 5.90 9.50 5.71
N GLY A 468 4.79 9.96 6.29
CA GLY A 468 4.04 11.07 5.71
C GLY A 468 4.71 12.40 6.06
N SER A 469 4.67 13.35 5.12
CA SER A 469 5.01 14.77 5.37
C SER A 469 4.39 15.27 6.68
N ILE A 470 3.13 14.91 6.89
CA ILE A 470 2.41 15.01 8.18
C ILE A 470 1.92 13.62 8.58
N GLY A 471 2.30 13.19 9.78
CA GLY A 471 1.89 11.93 10.39
C GLY A 471 0.96 12.15 11.56
N VAL A 472 -0.14 11.39 11.61
CA VAL A 472 -1.08 11.38 12.74
C VAL A 472 -1.16 9.98 13.35
N LEU A 473 -0.86 9.90 14.65
CA LEU A 473 -0.88 8.67 15.43
C LEU A 473 -1.93 8.75 16.54
N GLY A 474 -2.94 7.88 16.47
CA GLY A 474 -3.87 7.61 17.55
C GLY A 474 -3.18 6.93 18.75
N VAL A 475 -3.37 7.50 19.93
CA VAL A 475 -2.90 6.98 21.21
C VAL A 475 -4.06 6.98 22.21
N ASP A 476 -4.03 6.01 23.12
CA ASP A 476 -4.95 5.96 24.25
C ASP A 476 -4.27 6.62 25.46
N LYS A 477 -5.02 7.48 26.15
CA LYS A 477 -4.61 8.06 27.43
C LYS A 477 -5.81 8.03 28.37
N ASP A 478 -5.72 7.18 29.39
CA ASP A 478 -6.74 7.01 30.42
C ASP A 478 -8.13 6.66 29.85
N GLY A 479 -8.16 5.79 28.83
CA GLY A 479 -9.40 5.37 28.15
C GLY A 479 -10.00 6.42 27.20
N SER A 480 -9.27 7.50 26.93
CA SER A 480 -9.66 8.54 25.98
C SER A 480 -8.76 8.54 24.76
N GLU A 481 -9.34 8.85 23.60
CA GLU A 481 -8.63 8.93 22.32
C GLU A 481 -7.88 10.26 22.18
N TRP A 482 -6.59 10.18 21.86
CA TRP A 482 -5.74 11.33 21.58
C TRP A 482 -4.90 11.10 20.33
N TYR A 483 -4.39 12.18 19.74
CA TYR A 483 -3.71 12.16 18.45
C TYR A 483 -2.37 12.89 18.54
N GLN A 484 -1.29 12.14 18.38
CA GLN A 484 0.06 12.67 18.32
C GLN A 484 0.43 13.01 16.88
N VAL A 485 1.04 14.18 16.68
CA VAL A 485 1.45 14.67 15.35
C VAL A 485 2.96 14.63 15.19
N SER A 486 3.40 14.14 14.04
CA SER A 486 4.78 14.20 13.56
C SER A 486 4.87 14.88 12.20
N ILE A 487 5.97 15.57 11.91
CA ILE A 487 6.20 16.23 10.62
C ILE A 487 7.59 15.93 10.07
N GLY A 488 7.75 16.10 8.75
CA GLY A 488 9.02 15.91 8.04
C GLY A 488 9.34 14.46 7.72
N GLY A 489 8.33 13.57 7.75
CA GLY A 489 8.46 12.26 7.13
C GLY A 489 8.43 12.39 5.60
N ALA A 490 9.02 11.42 4.90
CA ALA A 490 8.95 11.31 3.46
C ALA A 490 9.04 9.85 3.04
N GLN A 491 8.27 9.43 2.04
CA GLN A 491 8.46 8.17 1.33
C GLN A 491 9.32 8.38 0.06
N GLY A 492 9.59 7.29 -0.66
CA GLY A 492 10.35 7.31 -1.92
C GLY A 492 11.87 7.39 -1.76
N ASN A 493 12.56 7.92 -2.79
CA ASN A 493 14.01 7.88 -2.92
C ASN A 493 14.77 8.48 -1.73
N ASN A 494 14.20 9.53 -1.12
CA ASN A 494 14.78 10.25 0.02
C ASN A 494 14.01 9.96 1.32
N ALA A 495 13.65 8.68 1.53
CA ALA A 495 12.81 8.28 2.64
C ALA A 495 13.33 8.80 4.01
N ALA A 496 12.43 9.43 4.77
CA ALA A 496 12.74 10.03 6.07
C ALA A 496 11.65 9.73 7.09
N ILE A 497 12.04 9.62 8.36
CA ILE A 497 11.10 9.42 9.47
C ILE A 497 10.75 10.78 10.08
N GLY A 498 9.46 11.07 10.16
CA GLY A 498 8.93 12.29 10.77
C GLY A 498 9.24 12.40 12.26
N LYS A 499 9.31 13.63 12.76
CA LYS A 499 9.59 13.93 14.17
C LYS A 499 8.34 14.41 14.86
N ILE A 500 8.05 13.84 16.03
CA ILE A 500 6.95 14.25 16.90
C ILE A 500 7.16 15.71 17.34
N ILE A 501 6.14 16.55 17.17
CA ILE A 501 6.26 17.99 17.47
C ILE A 501 5.93 18.32 18.93
N GLY A 502 5.16 17.48 19.63
CA GLY A 502 4.80 17.74 21.03
C GLY A 502 3.72 16.81 21.59
N PRO A 503 3.01 17.26 22.65
CA PRO A 503 1.89 16.53 23.25
C PRO A 503 0.76 16.23 22.26
N SER A 504 -0.03 15.21 22.56
CA SER A 504 -1.18 14.82 21.74
C SER A 504 -2.37 15.78 21.87
N PHE A 505 -3.22 15.80 20.84
CA PHE A 505 -4.42 16.62 20.72
C PHE A 505 -5.69 15.75 20.78
N SER A 506 -6.83 16.35 21.13
CA SER A 506 -8.13 15.67 20.99
C SER A 506 -8.59 15.65 19.53
N ALA A 507 -9.54 14.76 19.19
CA ALA A 507 -10.04 14.61 17.83
C ALA A 507 -10.50 15.94 17.21
N LEU A 508 -11.24 16.76 17.98
CA LEU A 508 -11.81 18.03 17.54
C LEU A 508 -10.76 19.11 17.24
N GLN A 509 -9.57 18.98 17.82
CA GLN A 509 -8.47 19.92 17.60
C GLN A 509 -7.72 19.65 16.30
N MET A 510 -7.79 18.41 15.78
CA MET A 510 -6.95 17.98 14.66
C MET A 510 -7.05 18.85 13.40
N PRO A 511 -8.23 19.29 12.93
CA PRO A 511 -8.30 20.17 11.76
C PRO A 511 -7.57 21.50 11.97
N GLU A 512 -7.67 22.10 13.16
CA GLU A 512 -6.96 23.35 13.50
C GLU A 512 -5.45 23.11 13.64
N VAL A 513 -5.02 21.96 14.16
CA VAL A 513 -3.59 21.60 14.22
C VAL A 513 -2.99 21.54 12.82
N ILE A 514 -3.69 20.91 11.86
CA ILE A 514 -3.25 20.87 10.46
C ILE A 514 -3.21 22.28 9.87
N ASP A 515 -4.24 23.09 10.10
CA ASP A 515 -4.32 24.48 9.61
C ASP A 515 -3.11 25.31 10.08
N ARG A 516 -2.75 25.22 11.37
CA ARG A 516 -1.58 25.90 11.94
C ARG A 516 -0.27 25.44 11.35
N LEU A 517 -0.11 24.14 11.06
CA LEU A 517 1.08 23.62 10.36
C LEU A 517 1.19 24.24 8.96
N LEU A 518 0.07 24.29 8.22
CA LEU A 518 0.03 24.87 6.89
C LEU A 518 0.32 26.37 6.90
N GLN A 519 -0.16 27.12 7.91
CA GLN A 519 0.16 28.55 8.04
C GLN A 519 1.66 28.81 8.20
N VAL A 520 2.37 28.00 9.00
CA VAL A 520 3.84 28.12 9.12
C VAL A 520 4.50 27.77 7.79
N TYR A 521 4.09 26.67 7.17
CA TYR A 521 4.62 26.25 5.88
C TYR A 521 4.44 27.33 4.80
N LEU A 522 3.23 27.86 4.62
CA LEU A 522 2.94 28.88 3.62
C LEU A 522 3.71 30.20 3.86
N ARG A 523 3.94 30.56 5.13
CA ARG A 523 4.69 31.77 5.48
C ARG A 523 6.18 31.65 5.21
N GLU A 524 6.75 30.47 5.45
CA GLU A 524 8.21 30.27 5.47
C GLU A 524 8.76 29.53 4.24
N ARG A 525 7.90 28.94 3.39
CA ARG A 525 8.32 28.18 2.21
C ARG A 525 8.93 29.08 1.13
N PHE A 526 9.87 28.53 0.38
CA PHE A 526 10.25 29.09 -0.91
C PHE A 526 9.23 28.71 -1.99
N GLU A 527 9.32 29.37 -3.15
CA GLU A 527 8.55 28.99 -4.33
C GLU A 527 8.83 27.53 -4.68
N ASP A 528 7.76 26.77 -4.98
CA ASP A 528 7.78 25.33 -5.29
C ASP A 528 8.39 24.39 -4.21
N GLU A 529 8.70 24.89 -3.01
CA GLU A 529 9.22 24.07 -1.92
C GLU A 529 8.10 23.20 -1.31
N SER A 530 8.28 21.88 -1.29
CA SER A 530 7.33 20.96 -0.65
C SER A 530 7.30 21.11 0.87
N PHE A 531 6.22 20.64 1.50
CA PHE A 531 6.10 20.69 2.97
C PHE A 531 7.26 19.95 3.67
N ALA A 532 7.59 18.74 3.22
CA ALA A 532 8.69 17.97 3.79
C ALA A 532 10.04 18.69 3.67
N ALA A 533 10.35 19.27 2.51
CA ALA A 533 11.58 20.02 2.28
C ALA A 533 11.67 21.26 3.20
N CYS A 534 10.57 22.00 3.33
CA CYS A 534 10.49 23.15 4.25
C CYS A 534 10.74 22.74 5.71
N VAL A 535 10.15 21.63 6.17
CA VAL A 535 10.41 21.09 7.51
C VAL A 535 11.86 20.61 7.68
N HIS A 536 12.47 20.00 6.66
CA HIS A 536 13.88 19.59 6.73
C HIS A 536 14.82 20.79 6.83
N ARG A 537 14.52 21.88 6.13
CA ARG A 537 15.29 23.13 6.17
C ARG A 537 15.14 23.88 7.50
N LEU A 538 13.92 24.07 7.97
CA LEU A 538 13.62 24.86 9.17
C LEU A 538 13.78 24.07 10.48
N GLY A 539 13.69 22.74 10.40
CA GLY A 539 13.45 21.89 11.56
C GLY A 539 12.01 22.03 12.09
N VAL A 540 11.69 21.27 13.13
CA VAL A 540 10.32 21.22 13.69
C VAL A 540 9.99 22.36 14.65
N ALA A 541 10.98 23.13 15.10
CA ALA A 541 10.79 24.12 16.17
C ALA A 541 9.79 25.23 15.79
N PRO A 542 9.86 25.89 14.61
CA PRO A 542 8.90 26.94 14.26
C PRO A 542 7.46 26.42 14.18
N PHE A 543 7.28 25.21 13.65
CA PHE A 543 5.98 24.55 13.57
C PHE A 543 5.42 24.24 14.96
N LYS A 544 6.24 23.65 15.83
CA LYS A 544 5.88 23.37 17.22
C LYS A 544 5.47 24.65 17.94
N GLU A 545 6.33 25.66 17.92
CA GLU A 545 6.08 26.93 18.63
C GLU A 545 4.75 27.54 18.23
N PHE A 546 4.45 27.58 16.92
CA PHE A 546 3.20 28.14 16.43
C PHE A 546 1.96 27.29 16.76
N VAL A 547 2.04 25.97 16.54
CA VAL A 547 0.91 25.06 16.82
C VAL A 547 0.48 25.14 18.29
N TYR A 548 1.44 25.20 19.22
CA TYR A 548 1.18 25.24 20.67
C TYR A 548 1.13 26.68 21.25
N ALA A 549 1.28 27.73 20.45
CA ALA A 549 1.33 29.13 20.93
C ALA A 549 0.06 29.55 21.67
N THR A 550 -1.10 29.08 21.22
CA THR A 550 -2.40 29.35 21.84
C THR A 550 -3.19 28.07 22.04
N PRO A 551 -3.99 27.94 23.12
CA PRO A 551 -4.88 26.81 23.28
C PRO A 551 -5.83 26.68 22.08
N ILE A 552 -5.99 25.46 21.57
CA ILE A 552 -7.01 25.15 20.55
C ILE A 552 -8.29 24.81 21.30
N ALA A 553 -9.30 25.67 21.18
CA ALA A 553 -10.59 25.45 21.81
C ALA A 553 -11.25 24.16 21.30
N GLU A 554 -11.79 23.36 22.21
CA GLU A 554 -12.72 22.28 21.86
C GLU A 554 -14.05 22.94 21.48
N LYS A 555 -14.29 23.18 20.19
CA LYS A 555 -15.58 23.70 19.73
C LYS A 555 -16.64 22.61 19.90
N GLY A 556 -17.56 22.82 20.85
CA GLY A 556 -18.64 21.88 21.16
C GLY A 556 -18.20 20.79 22.12
N GLY A 557 -18.95 20.61 23.21
CA GLY A 557 -18.58 19.73 24.31
C GLY A 557 -18.21 18.33 23.85
N ARG A 558 -17.10 17.83 24.41
CA ARG A 558 -16.75 16.43 24.67
C ARG A 558 -17.42 15.43 23.70
N LEU A 559 -16.71 15.02 22.66
CA LEU A 559 -16.90 13.67 22.14
C LEU A 559 -16.31 12.72 23.18
N VAL A 560 -17.14 12.37 24.16
CA VAL A 560 -16.84 11.37 25.18
C VAL A 560 -16.82 10.00 24.52
N GLY A 561 -15.89 9.15 24.95
CA GLY A 561 -15.60 7.85 24.35
C GLY A 561 -16.79 6.90 24.24
N GLU A 562 -16.60 5.91 23.35
CA GLU A 562 -17.35 4.68 23.01
C GLU A 562 -18.90 4.60 23.11
N ASP A 563 -19.61 5.43 23.86
CA ASP A 563 -20.98 5.15 24.29
C ASP A 563 -22.10 6.00 23.64
N GLU A 564 -21.82 6.95 22.75
CA GLU A 564 -22.88 7.71 22.05
C GLU A 564 -22.70 7.76 20.53
N TYR A 565 -22.76 6.59 19.88
CA TYR A 565 -23.16 6.45 18.48
C TYR A 565 -23.83 5.09 18.28
N VAL A 566 -25.03 4.92 18.86
CA VAL A 566 -25.97 3.84 18.52
C VAL A 566 -27.06 4.39 17.61
#